data_AF-A0AAD8JSX9-F1
#
_entry.id   AF-A0AAD8JSX9-F1
#
_cell.length_a   1.000
_cell.length_b   1.000
_cell.length_c   1.000
_cell.angle_alpha   90.00
_cell.angle_beta   90.00
_cell.angle_gamma   90.00
#
_symmetry.space_group_name_H-M   'P 1'
#
loop_
_entity.id
_entity.type
_entity.pdbx_description
1 polymer ?
#
loop_
_entity_poly.entity_id
_entity_poly.type
_entity_poly.pdbx_seq_one_letter_code
_entity_poly.pdbx_strand_id
1 'polypeptide(L)'
;MAIIQSSAACCDILLQKPFNSCSIRIHNGTSSLPLKSSINTTHLSLNNPRKPLTVSCSLLDDGVTGSAVQALEIDPTLAVKKKAMEISPGLKGTSIYLVGINSTMKSKLGKLLADSLRYYFFDSDNLVVEAAGGEAAAKQFLNMDKAGFRESETEVLRQLSSMGRLVVSAGDGAVQSSTNLALLRHGISIWVDVPLDIIATEIIENGVQLFGTEISPSASHSEVLSQLATIYEELRGGYAIADATISVQKVAGLLGYDDMEAVSTENMGLEVLNELEKLIRVKKMMEEAARPF
;
A
#
# COMPACT_ATOMS: atom_id res chain seq x y z
N MET A 1 -16.26 32.77 11.11
CA MET A 1 -16.95 31.53 10.70
C MET A 1 -16.75 31.38 9.19
N ALA A 2 -15.58 30.87 8.79
CA ALA A 2 -15.15 30.80 7.40
C ALA A 2 -14.87 29.34 7.06
N ILE A 3 -15.56 28.87 6.04
CA ILE A 3 -15.47 27.52 5.48
C ILE A 3 -14.27 27.52 4.54
N ILE A 4 -13.24 26.75 4.84
CA ILE A 4 -12.12 26.51 3.92
C ILE A 4 -12.42 25.22 3.14
N GLN A 5 -12.67 25.37 1.84
CA GLN A 5 -12.62 24.29 0.87
C GLN A 5 -11.18 23.76 0.79
N SER A 6 -10.97 22.49 1.09
CA SER A 6 -9.71 21.78 0.87
C SER A 6 -9.85 20.95 -0.41
N SER A 7 -9.22 21.41 -1.49
CA SER A 7 -9.10 20.73 -2.78
C SER A 7 -7.63 20.70 -3.19
N ALA A 8 -7.13 19.49 -3.48
CA ALA A 8 -6.08 19.18 -4.45
C ALA A 8 -4.77 20.02 -4.42
N ALA A 9 -4.01 19.97 -3.31
CA ALA A 9 -2.68 20.60 -3.27
C ALA A 9 -1.54 19.70 -2.73
N CYS A 10 -1.78 18.40 -2.50
CA CYS A 10 -0.73 17.52 -1.95
C CYS A 10 0.03 16.68 -3.00
N CYS A 11 -0.46 16.55 -4.23
CA CYS A 11 0.22 15.75 -5.26
C CYS A 11 1.43 16.44 -5.91
N ASP A 12 1.47 17.77 -5.98
CA ASP A 12 2.47 18.49 -6.81
C ASP A 12 3.84 18.69 -6.13
N ILE A 13 4.02 18.25 -4.88
CA ILE A 13 5.29 18.44 -4.14
C ILE A 13 6.28 17.27 -4.34
N LEU A 14 5.84 16.14 -4.91
CA LEU A 14 6.65 14.92 -5.03
C LEU A 14 7.69 14.93 -6.18
N LEU A 15 7.75 15.96 -7.04
CA LEU A 15 8.57 15.92 -8.27
C LEU A 15 9.52 17.12 -8.48
N GLN A 16 9.85 17.90 -7.45
CA GLN A 16 10.71 19.09 -7.61
C GLN A 16 12.23 18.88 -7.41
N LYS A 17 12.73 17.64 -7.40
CA LYS A 17 14.17 17.41 -7.54
C LYS A 17 14.47 16.63 -8.83
N PRO A 18 15.04 17.29 -9.87
CA PRO A 18 15.48 16.56 -11.04
C PRO A 18 16.64 15.64 -10.66
N PHE A 19 16.59 14.39 -11.13
CA PHE A 19 17.74 13.49 -11.22
C PHE A 19 18.84 14.19 -12.03
N ASN A 20 19.75 14.90 -11.35
CA ASN A 20 20.89 15.56 -11.97
C ASN A 20 22.17 15.13 -11.27
N SER A 21 22.70 13.97 -11.67
CA SER A 21 24.15 13.74 -11.77
C SER A 21 24.45 12.44 -12.53
N CYS A 22 24.21 12.41 -13.84
CA CYS A 22 24.94 11.50 -14.72
C CYS A 22 25.15 12.17 -16.08
N SER A 23 26.34 12.73 -16.30
CA SER A 23 26.70 13.45 -17.53
C SER A 23 26.99 12.45 -18.65
N ILE A 24 25.95 12.08 -19.42
CA ILE A 24 26.14 11.42 -20.71
C ILE A 24 26.41 12.50 -21.76
N ARG A 25 27.67 12.63 -22.16
CA ARG A 25 28.13 13.53 -23.22
C ARG A 25 27.82 12.90 -24.57
N ILE A 26 26.83 13.41 -25.31
CA ILE A 26 26.68 13.14 -26.74
C ILE A 26 26.76 14.47 -27.50
N HIS A 27 27.68 14.51 -28.44
CA HIS A 27 28.05 15.68 -29.23
C HIS A 27 27.08 15.91 -30.41
N ASN A 28 26.85 17.21 -30.66
CA ASN A 28 26.49 17.88 -31.92
C ASN A 28 25.01 17.94 -32.35
N GLY A 29 24.56 19.19 -32.59
CA GLY A 29 23.41 19.48 -33.46
C GLY A 29 22.62 20.75 -33.08
N THR A 30 23.11 21.90 -33.51
CA THR A 30 22.52 23.25 -33.38
C THR A 30 21.07 23.38 -33.87
N SER A 31 20.20 24.02 -33.07
CA SER A 31 19.43 25.23 -33.48
C SER A 31 18.47 25.70 -32.37
N SER A 32 18.60 26.98 -32.05
CA SER A 32 17.74 27.78 -31.18
C SER A 32 16.52 28.32 -31.93
N LEU A 33 15.37 28.48 -31.26
CA LEU A 33 14.55 29.72 -31.22
C LEU A 33 13.31 29.53 -30.29
N PRO A 34 12.83 30.58 -29.60
CA PRO A 34 11.84 30.48 -28.52
C PRO A 34 10.42 30.85 -28.99
N LEU A 35 9.37 30.28 -28.36
CA LEU A 35 7.99 30.74 -28.56
C LEU A 35 7.18 30.78 -27.26
N LYS A 36 6.33 31.81 -27.22
CA LYS A 36 5.72 32.47 -26.07
C LYS A 36 4.47 31.77 -25.52
N SER A 37 4.21 32.10 -24.26
CA SER A 37 2.94 32.05 -23.53
C SER A 37 1.71 32.45 -24.36
N SER A 38 0.60 31.71 -24.19
CA SER A 38 -0.75 32.26 -24.32
C SER A 38 -1.73 31.47 -23.46
N ILE A 39 -2.33 32.22 -22.52
CA ILE A 39 -3.50 31.90 -21.71
C ILE A 39 -4.71 31.88 -22.66
N ASN A 40 -5.61 30.91 -22.51
CA ASN A 40 -7.00 31.07 -22.93
C ASN A 40 -7.94 30.40 -21.92
N THR A 41 -8.69 31.27 -21.26
CA THR A 41 -9.78 31.00 -20.32
C THR A 41 -11.07 30.85 -21.13
N THR A 42 -11.78 29.73 -20.98
CA THR A 42 -13.18 29.63 -21.43
C THR A 42 -14.08 29.43 -20.22
N HIS A 43 -14.95 30.41 -20.07
CA HIS A 43 -15.96 30.61 -19.04
C HIS A 43 -17.22 29.83 -19.46
N LEU A 44 -17.71 28.88 -18.66
CA LEU A 44 -19.06 28.32 -18.85
C LEU A 44 -19.73 28.07 -17.49
N SER A 45 -20.92 28.66 -17.37
CA SER A 45 -21.69 28.91 -16.16
C SER A 45 -22.33 27.68 -15.52
N LEU A 46 -22.43 27.81 -14.19
CA LEU A 46 -23.42 27.25 -13.27
C LEU A 46 -24.73 26.75 -13.90
N ASN A 47 -25.13 25.52 -13.57
CA ASN A 47 -26.47 25.20 -13.10
C ASN A 47 -26.50 23.85 -12.36
N ASN A 48 -26.95 23.91 -11.11
CA ASN A 48 -27.17 22.80 -10.19
C ASN A 48 -28.66 22.84 -9.80
N PRO A 49 -29.39 21.72 -9.80
CA PRO A 49 -30.54 21.59 -8.92
C PRO A 49 -30.33 20.46 -7.91
N ARG A 50 -30.12 20.87 -6.66
CA ARG A 50 -30.32 20.05 -5.46
C ARG A 50 -31.78 19.58 -5.41
N LYS A 51 -32.02 18.29 -5.21
CA LYS A 51 -33.30 17.77 -4.72
C LYS A 51 -33.12 17.26 -3.29
N PRO A 52 -33.98 17.65 -2.32
CA PRO A 52 -33.96 17.11 -0.98
C PRO A 52 -34.71 15.77 -0.93
N LEU A 53 -34.10 14.74 -0.36
CA LEU A 53 -34.81 13.50 -0.01
C LEU A 53 -35.40 13.67 1.38
N THR A 54 -36.71 13.89 1.40
CA THR A 54 -37.56 13.87 2.58
C THR A 54 -37.72 12.44 3.07
N VAL A 55 -37.35 12.20 4.33
CA VAL A 55 -37.69 10.97 5.06
C VAL A 55 -39.17 11.05 5.44
N SER A 56 -39.99 10.20 4.83
CA SER A 56 -41.38 10.00 5.24
C SER A 56 -41.47 8.69 6.02
N CYS A 57 -41.61 8.79 7.35
CA CYS A 57 -42.08 7.69 8.19
C CYS A 57 -43.56 7.43 7.86
N SER A 58 -43.86 6.23 7.37
CA SER A 58 -45.22 5.69 7.37
C SER A 58 -45.24 4.45 8.25
N LEU A 59 -45.89 4.59 9.40
CA LEU A 59 -46.33 3.52 10.28
C LEU A 59 -47.35 2.66 9.52
N LEU A 60 -47.12 1.35 9.45
CA LEU A 60 -48.18 0.36 9.42
C LEU A 60 -47.76 -0.79 10.33
N ASP A 61 -48.63 -1.00 11.31
CA ASP A 61 -48.64 -2.08 12.29
C ASP A 61 -49.32 -3.28 11.63
N ASP A 62 -48.72 -4.46 11.70
CA ASP A 62 -49.45 -5.73 11.73
C ASP A 62 -48.51 -6.81 12.26
N GLY A 63 -48.90 -7.34 13.43
CA GLY A 63 -48.13 -8.31 14.18
C GLY A 63 -48.11 -9.69 13.53
N VAL A 64 -46.91 -10.25 13.43
CA VAL A 64 -46.69 -11.70 13.52
C VAL A 64 -45.52 -11.93 14.46
N THR A 65 -45.81 -12.58 15.57
CA THR A 65 -44.84 -13.10 16.54
C THR A 65 -44.00 -14.18 15.89
N GLY A 66 -42.72 -13.88 15.65
CA GLY A 66 -41.72 -14.83 15.16
C GLY A 66 -40.33 -14.24 15.36
N SER A 67 -39.74 -14.50 16.52
CA SER A 67 -38.33 -14.19 16.81
C SER A 67 -37.43 -14.95 15.83
N ALA A 68 -37.00 -14.26 14.79
CA ALA A 68 -35.85 -14.64 13.99
C ALA A 68 -34.80 -13.55 14.21
N VAL A 69 -33.85 -13.82 15.11
CA VAL A 69 -32.57 -13.13 15.10
C VAL A 69 -31.90 -13.54 13.79
N GLN A 70 -32.20 -12.82 12.71
CA GLN A 70 -31.37 -12.84 11.51
C GLN A 70 -30.04 -12.24 11.95
N ALA A 71 -29.01 -13.08 12.02
CA ALA A 71 -27.64 -12.63 12.03
C ALA A 71 -27.48 -11.73 10.81
N LEU A 72 -27.48 -10.42 11.03
CA LEU A 72 -27.04 -9.46 10.04
C LEU A 72 -25.61 -9.88 9.70
N GLU A 73 -25.41 -10.46 8.52
CA GLU A 73 -24.08 -10.63 7.95
C GLU A 73 -23.47 -9.23 7.91
N ILE A 74 -22.59 -8.95 8.88
CA ILE A 74 -21.90 -7.68 8.97
C ILE A 74 -21.05 -7.62 7.71
N ASP A 75 -21.30 -6.64 6.84
CA ASP A 75 -20.45 -6.34 5.69
C ASP A 75 -18.98 -6.41 6.14
N PRO A 76 -18.16 -7.33 5.62
CA PRO A 76 -16.77 -7.53 6.04
C PRO A 76 -15.97 -6.22 6.00
N THR A 77 -16.29 -5.32 5.06
CA THR A 77 -15.69 -4.00 4.95
C THR A 77 -16.03 -3.11 6.15
N LEU A 78 -17.27 -3.19 6.66
CA LEU A 78 -17.72 -2.42 7.81
C LEU A 78 -17.02 -2.88 9.10
N ALA A 79 -16.78 -4.17 9.25
CA ALA A 79 -16.01 -4.71 10.37
C ALA A 79 -14.58 -4.15 10.40
N VAL A 80 -13.90 -4.13 9.24
CA VAL A 80 -12.56 -3.53 9.09
C VAL A 80 -12.59 -2.04 9.45
N LYS A 81 -13.54 -1.28 8.91
CA LYS A 81 -13.68 0.17 9.19
C LYS A 81 -13.95 0.45 10.66
N LYS A 82 -14.84 -0.32 11.30
CA LYS A 82 -15.13 -0.19 12.73
C LYS A 82 -13.87 -0.43 13.56
N LYS A 83 -13.15 -1.53 13.29
CA LYS A 83 -11.90 -1.86 13.99
C LYS A 83 -10.83 -0.79 13.77
N ALA A 84 -10.68 -0.30 12.55
CA ALA A 84 -9.75 0.77 12.21
C ALA A 84 -10.05 2.05 12.99
N MET A 85 -11.32 2.44 13.12
CA MET A 85 -11.75 3.59 13.94
C MET A 85 -11.39 3.40 15.42
N GLU A 86 -11.55 2.20 15.97
CA GLU A 86 -11.22 1.90 17.37
C GLU A 86 -9.72 2.08 17.67
N ILE A 87 -8.83 1.66 16.77
CA ILE A 87 -7.37 1.71 17.00
C ILE A 87 -6.70 3.01 16.54
N SER A 88 -7.34 3.76 15.63
CA SER A 88 -6.78 4.97 15.02
C SER A 88 -6.21 6.00 16.02
N PRO A 89 -6.86 6.28 17.17
CA PRO A 89 -6.30 7.19 18.18
C PRO A 89 -4.95 6.73 18.75
N GLY A 90 -4.74 5.41 18.85
CA GLY A 90 -3.51 4.80 19.37
C GLY A 90 -2.33 4.91 18.40
N LEU A 91 -2.59 4.93 17.09
CA LEU A 91 -1.56 5.06 16.07
C LEU A 91 -0.92 6.47 16.05
N LYS A 92 -1.64 7.52 16.48
CA LYS A 92 -1.15 8.91 16.53
C LYS A 92 -0.51 9.41 15.21
N GLY A 93 -0.93 8.86 14.07
CA GLY A 93 -0.39 9.20 12.74
C GLY A 93 0.87 8.44 12.34
N THR A 94 1.27 7.41 13.08
CA THR A 94 2.37 6.50 12.74
C THR A 94 2.05 5.77 11.44
N SER A 95 2.94 5.83 10.45
CA SER A 95 2.77 5.16 9.16
C SER A 95 2.88 3.64 9.29
N ILE A 96 2.23 2.91 8.39
CA ILE A 96 2.23 1.44 8.33
C ILE A 96 2.93 1.02 7.03
N TYR A 97 3.91 0.14 7.14
CA TYR A 97 4.65 -0.41 6.00
C TYR A 97 4.28 -1.88 5.83
N LEU A 98 3.71 -2.24 4.68
CA LEU A 98 3.46 -3.63 4.30
C LEU A 98 4.67 -4.14 3.52
N VAL A 99 5.33 -5.17 4.05
CA VAL A 99 6.45 -5.88 3.40
C VAL A 99 6.05 -7.31 3.09
N GLY A 100 6.82 -8.00 2.26
CA GLY A 100 6.52 -9.32 1.73
C GLY A 100 6.53 -9.32 0.21
N ILE A 101 6.65 -10.50 -0.39
CA ILE A 101 6.71 -10.68 -1.85
C ILE A 101 5.56 -9.92 -2.51
N ASN A 102 5.87 -9.20 -3.59
CA ASN A 102 4.90 -8.45 -4.35
C ASN A 102 3.74 -9.36 -4.82
N SER A 103 2.53 -8.99 -4.41
CA SER A 103 1.31 -9.75 -4.64
C SER A 103 0.10 -8.83 -4.69
N THR A 104 -0.94 -9.26 -5.39
CA THR A 104 -2.20 -8.54 -5.49
C THR A 104 -2.87 -8.37 -4.13
N MET A 105 -2.75 -9.39 -3.27
CA MET A 105 -3.26 -9.35 -1.90
C MET A 105 -2.66 -8.19 -1.09
N LYS A 106 -1.34 -8.02 -1.11
CA LYS A 106 -0.63 -6.94 -0.39
C LYS A 106 -1.07 -5.56 -0.84
N SER A 107 -1.17 -5.32 -2.15
CA SER A 107 -1.59 -4.02 -2.70
C SER A 107 -3.08 -3.72 -2.45
N LYS A 108 -3.97 -4.73 -2.53
CA LYS A 108 -5.39 -4.59 -2.16
C LYS A 108 -5.54 -4.31 -0.66
N LEU A 109 -4.81 -5.04 0.17
CA LEU A 109 -4.80 -4.88 1.62
C LEU A 109 -4.33 -3.48 2.03
N GLY A 110 -3.27 -2.97 1.41
CA GLY A 110 -2.78 -1.62 1.67
C GLY A 110 -3.82 -0.54 1.36
N LYS A 111 -4.51 -0.65 0.22
CA LYS A 111 -5.61 0.26 -0.16
C LYS A 111 -6.78 0.19 0.82
N LEU A 112 -7.18 -1.02 1.23
CA LEU A 112 -8.26 -1.24 2.20
C LEU A 112 -7.93 -0.61 3.55
N LEU A 113 -6.70 -0.83 4.06
CA LEU A 113 -6.24 -0.27 5.32
C LEU A 113 -6.16 1.25 5.27
N ALA A 114 -5.65 1.82 4.16
CA ALA A 114 -5.58 3.27 3.98
C ALA A 114 -6.96 3.92 4.02
N ASP A 115 -7.95 3.39 3.28
CA ASP A 115 -9.33 3.91 3.33
C ASP A 115 -9.92 3.79 4.74
N SER A 116 -9.72 2.64 5.38
CA SER A 116 -10.29 2.34 6.70
C SER A 116 -9.70 3.22 7.81
N LEU A 117 -8.39 3.49 7.76
CA LEU A 117 -7.68 4.33 8.73
C LEU A 117 -7.70 5.83 8.39
N ARG A 118 -8.22 6.20 7.21
CA ARG A 118 -8.14 7.56 6.64
C ARG A 118 -6.70 8.03 6.44
N TYR A 119 -5.85 7.14 5.96
CA TYR A 119 -4.44 7.36 5.63
C TYR A 119 -4.26 7.44 4.11
N TYR A 120 -3.11 7.92 3.65
CA TYR A 120 -2.76 7.87 2.23
C TYR A 120 -2.11 6.53 1.88
N PHE A 121 -2.46 5.97 0.73
CA PHE A 121 -1.83 4.76 0.21
C PHE A 121 -0.73 5.13 -0.80
N PHE A 122 0.43 4.51 -0.67
CA PHE A 122 1.50 4.55 -1.66
C PHE A 122 2.06 3.16 -1.92
N ASP A 123 2.47 2.91 -3.15
CA ASP A 123 3.23 1.73 -3.55
C ASP A 123 4.63 2.21 -3.93
N SER A 124 5.67 1.75 -3.21
CA SER A 124 7.02 2.26 -3.40
C SER A 124 7.57 1.95 -4.79
N ASP A 125 7.22 0.79 -5.34
CA ASP A 125 7.74 0.36 -6.65
C ASP A 125 7.11 1.21 -7.75
N ASN A 126 5.81 1.48 -7.64
CA ASN A 126 5.13 2.40 -8.56
C ASN A 126 5.72 3.81 -8.49
N LEU A 127 6.08 4.32 -7.31
CA LEU A 127 6.73 5.63 -7.19
C LEU A 127 8.11 5.66 -7.84
N VAL A 128 8.90 4.58 -7.74
CA VAL A 128 10.18 4.46 -8.46
C VAL A 128 9.95 4.44 -9.97
N VAL A 129 8.94 3.70 -10.43
CA VAL A 129 8.56 3.63 -11.84
C VAL A 129 8.13 4.99 -12.38
N GLU A 130 7.27 5.71 -11.66
CA GLU A 130 6.84 7.06 -12.01
C GLU A 130 8.02 8.03 -12.07
N ALA A 131 8.92 7.98 -11.08
CA ALA A 131 10.12 8.81 -11.02
C ALA A 131 11.10 8.52 -12.17
N ALA A 132 11.16 7.26 -12.64
CA ALA A 132 11.95 6.87 -13.80
C ALA A 132 11.32 7.26 -15.15
N GLY A 133 10.06 7.72 -15.17
CA GLY A 133 9.35 8.11 -16.38
C GLY A 133 8.49 7.00 -17.00
N GLY A 134 8.09 6.01 -16.21
CA GLY A 134 7.21 4.89 -16.61
C GLY A 134 7.92 3.54 -16.70
N GLU A 135 7.15 2.47 -16.88
CA GLU A 135 7.62 1.07 -16.76
C GLU A 135 8.79 0.74 -17.69
N ALA A 136 8.72 1.19 -18.96
CA ALA A 136 9.78 0.92 -19.93
C ALA A 136 11.10 1.60 -19.54
N ALA A 137 11.04 2.84 -19.05
CA ALA A 137 12.21 3.59 -18.61
C ALA A 137 12.78 3.00 -17.32
N ALA A 138 11.91 2.61 -16.37
CA ALA A 138 12.32 1.91 -15.14
C ALA A 138 13.04 0.59 -15.43
N LYS A 139 12.51 -0.22 -16.36
CA LYS A 139 13.12 -1.49 -16.78
C LYS A 139 14.47 -1.27 -17.45
N GLN A 140 14.57 -0.28 -18.34
CA GLN A 140 15.84 0.09 -18.96
C GLN A 140 16.86 0.57 -17.91
N PHE A 141 16.42 1.43 -16.98
CA PHE A 141 17.26 1.96 -15.93
C PHE A 141 17.81 0.85 -15.03
N LEU A 142 16.95 -0.06 -14.58
CA LEU A 142 17.34 -1.24 -13.80
C LEU A 142 18.40 -2.09 -14.54
N ASN A 143 18.25 -2.29 -15.85
CA ASN A 143 19.20 -3.08 -16.64
C ASN A 143 20.54 -2.37 -16.85
N MET A 144 20.53 -1.04 -16.96
CA MET A 144 21.73 -0.23 -17.21
C MET A 144 22.51 0.07 -15.92
N ASP A 145 21.81 0.36 -14.83
CA ASP A 145 22.40 0.78 -13.56
C ASP A 145 21.58 0.27 -12.37
N LYS A 146 21.82 -1.00 -12.00
CA LYS A 146 21.19 -1.64 -10.84
C LYS A 146 21.48 -0.91 -9.52
N ALA A 147 22.66 -0.30 -9.39
CA ALA A 147 23.05 0.39 -8.16
C ALA A 147 22.25 1.69 -8.03
N GLY A 148 22.15 2.48 -9.10
CA GLY A 148 21.31 3.67 -9.16
C GLY A 148 19.83 3.36 -8.95
N PHE A 149 19.32 2.23 -9.48
CA PHE A 149 17.95 1.80 -9.22
C PHE A 149 17.71 1.52 -7.73
N ARG A 150 18.61 0.79 -7.06
CA ARG A 150 18.53 0.55 -5.61
C ARG A 150 18.62 1.83 -4.77
N GLU A 151 19.42 2.79 -5.23
CA GLU A 151 19.48 4.11 -4.59
C GLU A 151 18.16 4.86 -4.75
N SER A 152 17.49 4.74 -5.90
CA SER A 152 16.17 5.34 -6.12
C SER A 152 15.07 4.71 -5.24
N GLU A 153 15.08 3.39 -5.03
CA GLU A 153 14.20 2.72 -4.06
C GLU A 153 14.42 3.26 -2.64
N THR A 154 15.69 3.42 -2.26
CA THR A 154 16.08 3.97 -0.95
C THR A 154 15.62 5.43 -0.79
N GLU A 155 15.74 6.24 -1.85
CA GLU A 155 15.26 7.63 -1.88
C GLU A 155 13.75 7.72 -1.69
N VAL A 156 12.98 6.92 -2.43
CA VAL A 156 11.52 6.87 -2.30
C VAL A 156 11.11 6.48 -0.88
N LEU A 157 11.69 5.42 -0.31
CA LEU A 157 11.40 5.02 1.06
C LEU A 157 11.76 6.09 2.08
N ARG A 158 12.85 6.81 1.88
CA ARG A 158 13.28 7.89 2.77
C ARG A 158 12.33 9.09 2.72
N GLN A 159 11.78 9.41 1.55
CA GLN A 159 10.74 10.44 1.45
C GLN A 159 9.48 9.99 2.18
N LEU A 160 9.02 8.76 1.94
CA LEU A 160 7.85 8.21 2.62
C LEU A 160 8.02 8.11 4.13
N SER A 161 9.21 7.77 4.63
CA SER A 161 9.51 7.68 6.07
C SER A 161 9.54 9.03 6.79
N SER A 162 9.69 10.12 6.05
CA SER A 162 9.61 11.47 6.61
C SER A 162 8.18 11.97 6.79
N MET A 163 7.19 11.24 6.27
CA MET A 163 5.78 11.59 6.30
C MET A 163 5.01 10.73 7.32
N GLY A 164 3.88 11.26 7.81
CA GLY A 164 2.96 10.53 8.68
C GLY A 164 1.66 10.16 7.98
N ARG A 165 0.89 9.28 8.61
CA ARG A 165 -0.44 8.83 8.15
C ARG A 165 -0.41 8.18 6.76
N LEU A 166 0.58 7.33 6.53
CA LEU A 166 0.71 6.55 5.30
C LEU A 166 0.44 5.07 5.56
N VAL A 167 -0.10 4.39 4.56
CA VAL A 167 0.01 2.94 4.37
C VAL A 167 0.83 2.73 3.12
N VAL A 168 2.00 2.14 3.26
CA VAL A 168 2.95 1.95 2.17
C VAL A 168 3.04 0.47 1.84
N SER A 169 2.69 0.08 0.62
CA SER A 169 3.12 -1.20 0.06
C SER A 169 4.59 -1.04 -0.34
N ALA A 170 5.49 -1.56 0.49
CA ALA A 170 6.93 -1.45 0.28
C ALA A 170 7.41 -2.66 -0.52
N GLY A 171 7.94 -2.45 -1.71
CA GLY A 171 8.41 -3.52 -2.59
C GLY A 171 9.57 -4.32 -2.04
N ASP A 172 10.00 -5.31 -2.80
CA ASP A 172 10.96 -6.32 -2.35
C ASP A 172 12.37 -5.75 -2.10
N GLY A 173 12.74 -4.67 -2.80
CA GLY A 173 13.97 -3.91 -2.53
C GLY A 173 13.99 -3.22 -1.16
N ALA A 174 12.83 -3.02 -0.52
CA ALA A 174 12.73 -2.35 0.78
C ALA A 174 13.38 -3.14 1.92
N VAL A 175 13.56 -4.45 1.78
CA VAL A 175 14.14 -5.29 2.83
C VAL A 175 15.57 -5.76 2.55
N GLN A 176 16.14 -5.38 1.39
CA GLN A 176 17.46 -5.82 0.95
C GLN A 176 18.63 -5.08 1.61
N SER A 177 18.39 -3.90 2.19
CA SER A 177 19.46 -3.08 2.77
C SER A 177 19.15 -2.69 4.21
N SER A 178 20.19 -2.63 5.05
CA SER A 178 20.08 -2.15 6.43
C SER A 178 19.58 -0.71 6.52
N THR A 179 19.86 0.11 5.50
CA THR A 179 19.36 1.49 5.41
C THR A 179 17.85 1.48 5.24
N ASN A 180 17.30 0.70 4.30
CA ASN A 180 15.86 0.61 4.08
C ASN A 180 15.15 0.02 5.30
N LEU A 181 15.72 -1.02 5.90
CA LEU A 181 15.20 -1.59 7.15
C LEU A 181 15.16 -0.57 8.29
N ALA A 182 16.14 0.34 8.38
CA ALA A 182 16.11 1.44 9.34
C ALA A 182 15.01 2.46 9.02
N LEU A 183 14.76 2.75 7.73
CA LEU A 183 13.68 3.65 7.30
C LEU A 183 12.30 3.09 7.65
N LEU A 184 12.08 1.78 7.49
CA LEU A 184 10.82 1.11 7.85
C LEU A 184 10.49 1.23 9.35
N ARG A 185 11.50 1.34 10.22
CA ARG A 185 11.34 1.53 11.68
C ARG A 185 10.80 2.90 12.09
N HIS A 186 10.67 3.85 11.16
CA HIS A 186 9.98 5.12 11.43
C HIS A 186 8.45 4.95 11.54
N GLY A 187 7.92 3.81 11.10
CA GLY A 187 6.53 3.41 11.28
C GLY A 187 6.41 2.04 11.93
N ILE A 188 5.29 1.37 11.65
CA ILE A 188 5.06 -0.02 12.02
C ILE A 188 5.13 -0.85 10.76
N SER A 189 6.00 -1.85 10.74
CA SER A 189 6.21 -2.76 9.62
C SER A 189 5.44 -4.07 9.84
N ILE A 190 4.69 -4.50 8.83
CA ILE A 190 3.88 -5.72 8.86
C ILE A 190 4.28 -6.57 7.65
N TRP A 191 4.78 -7.76 7.91
CA TRP A 191 5.03 -8.75 6.86
C TRP A 191 3.72 -9.46 6.49
N VAL A 192 3.30 -9.29 5.24
CA VAL A 192 2.18 -10.00 4.62
C VAL A 192 2.74 -11.25 3.94
N ASP A 193 2.55 -12.40 4.56
CA ASP A 193 3.03 -13.70 4.08
C ASP A 193 1.93 -14.41 3.28
N VAL A 194 2.13 -14.49 1.97
CA VAL A 194 1.20 -15.09 1.01
C VAL A 194 1.86 -16.36 0.45
N PRO A 195 1.15 -17.50 0.35
CA PRO A 195 1.67 -18.70 -0.26
C PRO A 195 2.25 -18.43 -1.66
N LEU A 196 3.46 -18.94 -1.92
CA LEU A 196 4.13 -18.75 -3.20
C LEU A 196 3.36 -19.35 -4.39
N ASP A 197 2.55 -20.38 -4.14
CA ASP A 197 1.69 -21.00 -5.15
C ASP A 197 0.63 -20.04 -5.69
N ILE A 198 -0.02 -19.29 -4.79
CA ILE A 198 -0.99 -18.22 -5.14
C ILE A 198 -0.27 -17.13 -5.93
N ILE A 199 0.92 -16.71 -5.48
CA ILE A 199 1.70 -15.68 -6.18
C ILE A 199 2.14 -16.16 -7.57
N ALA A 200 2.57 -17.42 -7.71
CA ALA A 200 2.97 -18.00 -8.99
C ALA A 200 1.81 -17.96 -9.99
N THR A 201 0.61 -18.33 -9.55
CA THR A 201 -0.62 -18.24 -10.35
C THR A 201 -0.90 -16.78 -10.75
N GLU A 202 -0.81 -15.83 -9.81
CA GLU A 202 -0.99 -14.40 -10.11
C GLU A 202 0.00 -13.88 -11.17
N ILE A 203 1.26 -14.30 -11.12
CA ILE A 203 2.29 -13.89 -12.11
C ILE A 203 1.94 -14.39 -13.50
N ILE A 204 1.48 -15.64 -13.62
CA ILE A 204 1.15 -16.27 -14.91
C ILE A 204 -0.12 -15.64 -15.50
N GLU A 205 -1.15 -15.44 -14.68
CA GLU A 205 -2.45 -14.96 -15.14
C GLU A 205 -2.47 -13.45 -15.40
N ASN A 206 -1.87 -12.66 -14.50
CA ASN A 206 -1.98 -11.20 -14.50
C ASN A 206 -0.69 -10.50 -14.91
N GLY A 207 0.40 -11.24 -15.15
CA GLY A 207 1.70 -10.67 -15.52
C GLY A 207 2.31 -9.82 -14.41
N VAL A 208 1.98 -10.09 -13.14
CA VAL A 208 2.55 -9.37 -11.99
C VAL A 208 4.07 -9.48 -12.07
N GLN A 209 4.75 -8.35 -12.28
CA GLN A 209 6.20 -8.31 -12.37
C GLN A 209 6.81 -8.15 -10.99
N LEU A 210 7.66 -9.09 -10.62
CA LEU A 210 8.66 -8.87 -9.57
C LEU A 210 9.73 -7.93 -10.11
N PHE A 211 9.60 -6.65 -9.80
CA PHE A 211 10.58 -5.63 -10.19
C PHE A 211 11.96 -6.02 -9.63
N GLY A 212 12.97 -6.10 -10.51
CA GLY A 212 14.31 -6.55 -10.13
C GLY A 212 14.68 -7.98 -10.56
N THR A 213 13.71 -8.81 -10.97
CA THR A 213 13.99 -10.21 -11.35
C THR A 213 13.40 -10.58 -12.72
N GLU A 214 14.20 -11.27 -13.55
CA GLU A 214 13.79 -11.76 -14.86
C GLU A 214 12.94 -13.04 -14.75
N ILE A 215 11.74 -12.94 -14.17
CA ILE A 215 10.77 -14.03 -14.29
C ILE A 215 10.05 -13.86 -15.62
N SER A 216 10.30 -14.78 -16.56
CA SER A 216 9.60 -14.76 -17.85
C SER A 216 8.14 -15.21 -17.67
N PRO A 217 7.12 -14.42 -18.06
CA PRO A 217 5.72 -14.82 -18.01
C PRO A 217 5.38 -16.03 -18.90
N SER A 218 6.28 -16.42 -19.80
CA SER A 218 6.13 -17.57 -20.69
C SER A 218 6.60 -18.90 -20.09
N ALA A 219 7.06 -18.89 -18.83
CA ALA A 219 7.56 -20.06 -18.13
C ALA A 219 6.41 -20.93 -17.61
N SER A 220 6.67 -22.23 -17.41
CA SER A 220 5.72 -23.14 -16.76
C SER A 220 5.52 -22.75 -15.29
N HIS A 221 4.37 -23.10 -14.71
CA HIS A 221 4.07 -22.79 -13.30
C HIS A 221 5.15 -23.29 -12.33
N SER A 222 5.67 -24.51 -12.56
CA SER A 222 6.76 -25.08 -11.78
C SER A 222 8.06 -24.25 -11.84
N GLU A 223 8.40 -23.69 -13.01
CA GLU A 223 9.58 -22.83 -13.19
C GLU A 223 9.42 -21.50 -12.45
N VAL A 224 8.24 -20.86 -12.58
CA VAL A 224 7.91 -19.62 -11.85
C VAL A 224 7.99 -19.86 -10.34
N LEU A 225 7.37 -20.95 -9.86
CA LEU A 225 7.38 -21.30 -8.44
C LEU A 225 8.81 -21.55 -7.91
N SER A 226 9.67 -22.23 -8.68
CA SER A 226 11.06 -22.45 -8.28
C SER A 226 11.88 -21.16 -8.22
N GLN A 227 11.65 -20.23 -9.16
CA GLN A 227 12.31 -18.93 -9.14
C GLN A 227 11.82 -18.09 -7.96
N LEU A 228 10.51 -18.06 -7.73
CA LEU A 228 9.89 -17.42 -6.58
C LEU A 228 10.42 -17.94 -5.25
N ALA A 229 10.55 -19.26 -5.10
CA ALA A 229 11.09 -19.86 -3.89
C ALA A 229 12.53 -19.41 -3.61
N THR A 230 13.34 -19.26 -4.67
CA THR A 230 14.72 -18.76 -4.53
C THR A 230 14.74 -17.31 -4.04
N ILE A 231 13.96 -16.43 -4.69
CA ILE A 231 13.83 -15.01 -4.30
C ILE A 231 13.28 -14.88 -2.88
N TYR A 232 12.25 -15.66 -2.55
CA TYR A 232 11.64 -15.65 -1.22
C TYR A 232 12.67 -15.99 -0.15
N GLU A 233 13.44 -17.07 -0.30
CA GLU A 233 14.45 -17.45 0.69
C GLU A 233 15.57 -16.41 0.83
N GLU A 234 15.95 -15.73 -0.25
CA GLU A 234 16.91 -14.61 -0.19
C GLU A 234 16.37 -13.42 0.62
N LEU A 235 15.08 -13.11 0.47
CA LEU A 235 14.45 -11.93 1.08
C LEU A 235 13.82 -12.19 2.46
N ARG A 236 13.54 -13.45 2.79
CA ARG A 236 12.83 -13.88 4.00
C ARG A 236 13.45 -13.32 5.28
N GLY A 237 14.78 -13.28 5.36
CA GLY A 237 15.48 -12.71 6.50
C GLY A 237 15.18 -11.22 6.70
N GLY A 238 14.99 -10.47 5.62
CA GLY A 238 14.61 -9.06 5.66
C GLY A 238 13.14 -8.86 6.06
N TYR A 239 12.22 -9.68 5.52
CA TYR A 239 10.80 -9.63 5.93
C TYR A 239 10.59 -9.98 7.41
N ALA A 240 11.37 -10.94 7.93
CA ALA A 240 11.28 -11.39 9.32
C ALA A 240 11.66 -10.31 10.36
N ILE A 241 12.22 -9.17 9.94
CA ILE A 241 12.53 -8.03 10.82
C ILE A 241 11.28 -7.19 11.10
N ALA A 242 10.19 -7.40 10.36
CA ALA A 242 8.95 -6.67 10.55
C ALA A 242 8.41 -6.81 11.99
N ASP A 243 7.72 -5.78 12.48
CA ASP A 243 7.17 -5.75 13.84
C ASP A 243 6.12 -6.84 14.07
N ALA A 244 5.43 -7.27 12.99
CA ALA A 244 4.57 -8.44 13.02
C ALA A 244 4.44 -9.13 11.66
N THR A 245 3.88 -10.34 11.66
CA THR A 245 3.62 -11.14 10.47
C THR A 245 2.15 -11.58 10.41
N ILE A 246 1.52 -11.34 9.27
CA ILE A 246 0.18 -11.82 8.95
C ILE A 246 0.29 -12.79 7.79
N SER A 247 0.00 -14.07 8.06
CA SER A 247 0.06 -15.15 7.09
C SER A 247 -1.34 -15.52 6.62
N VAL A 248 -1.53 -15.65 5.31
CA VAL A 248 -2.79 -16.13 4.70
C VAL A 248 -3.13 -17.53 5.23
N GLN A 249 -2.13 -18.41 5.34
CA GLN A 249 -2.30 -19.77 5.88
C GLN A 249 -2.82 -19.74 7.32
N LYS A 250 -2.24 -18.87 8.15
CA LYS A 250 -2.69 -18.72 9.55
C LYS A 250 -4.13 -18.20 9.62
N VAL A 251 -4.48 -17.22 8.79
CA VAL A 251 -5.84 -16.66 8.76
C VAL A 251 -6.85 -17.69 8.26
N ALA A 252 -6.53 -18.46 7.22
CA ALA A 252 -7.36 -19.57 6.74
C ALA A 252 -7.65 -20.57 7.87
N GLY A 253 -6.61 -21.00 8.60
CA GLY A 253 -6.77 -21.92 9.73
C GLY A 253 -7.60 -21.37 10.88
N LEU A 254 -7.49 -20.06 11.19
CA LEU A 254 -8.30 -19.41 12.22
C LEU A 254 -9.79 -19.32 11.83
N LEU A 255 -10.08 -19.16 10.54
CA LEU A 255 -11.44 -19.07 10.02
C LEU A 255 -12.04 -20.42 9.63
N GLY A 256 -11.25 -21.50 9.69
CA GLY A 256 -11.68 -22.84 9.30
C GLY A 256 -11.87 -23.01 7.80
N TYR A 257 -11.11 -22.28 6.98
CA TYR A 257 -11.10 -22.48 5.53
C TYR A 257 -10.15 -23.60 5.15
N ASP A 258 -10.65 -24.52 4.31
CA ASP A 258 -9.83 -25.59 3.72
C ASP A 258 -8.95 -25.07 2.57
N ASP A 259 -9.39 -23.98 1.93
CA ASP A 259 -8.72 -23.32 0.81
C ASP A 259 -8.17 -21.94 1.23
N MET A 260 -6.90 -21.70 0.92
CA MET A 260 -6.23 -20.44 1.20
C MET A 260 -6.72 -19.30 0.30
N GLU A 261 -7.20 -19.60 -0.91
CA GLU A 261 -7.74 -18.59 -1.83
C GLU A 261 -9.09 -18.02 -1.36
N ALA A 262 -9.79 -18.73 -0.46
CA ALA A 262 -11.01 -18.25 0.17
C ALA A 262 -10.78 -17.11 1.18
N VAL A 263 -9.53 -16.86 1.60
CA VAL A 263 -9.20 -15.77 2.51
C VAL A 263 -9.33 -14.44 1.79
N SER A 264 -10.38 -13.68 2.12
CA SER A 264 -10.59 -12.35 1.56
C SER A 264 -9.60 -11.31 2.08
N THR A 265 -9.49 -10.18 1.37
CA THR A 265 -8.66 -9.04 1.79
C THR A 265 -9.16 -8.44 3.11
N GLU A 266 -10.47 -8.49 3.38
CA GLU A 266 -11.07 -8.01 4.63
C GLU A 266 -10.68 -8.88 5.82
N ASN A 267 -10.60 -10.21 5.64
CA ASN A 267 -10.11 -11.13 6.67
C ASN A 267 -8.66 -10.80 7.05
N MET A 268 -7.80 -10.59 6.05
CA MET A 268 -6.41 -10.14 6.27
C MET A 268 -6.37 -8.75 6.93
N GLY A 269 -7.22 -7.83 6.48
CA GLY A 269 -7.34 -6.47 7.03
C GLY A 269 -7.71 -6.46 8.51
N LEU A 270 -8.65 -7.29 8.92
CA LEU A 270 -9.02 -7.46 10.33
C LEU A 270 -7.84 -7.99 11.16
N GLU A 271 -7.12 -9.00 10.65
CA GLU A 271 -5.98 -9.56 11.38
C GLU A 271 -4.83 -8.54 11.51
N VAL A 272 -4.54 -7.76 10.46
CA VAL A 272 -3.57 -6.65 10.54
C VAL A 272 -3.98 -5.65 11.63
N LEU A 273 -5.24 -5.23 11.66
CA LEU A 273 -5.73 -4.25 12.65
C LEU A 273 -5.69 -4.80 14.08
N ASN A 274 -5.96 -6.10 14.26
CA ASN A 274 -5.79 -6.78 15.56
C ASN A 274 -4.33 -6.77 16.01
N GLU A 275 -3.40 -7.02 15.10
CA GLU A 275 -1.98 -7.03 15.41
C GLU A 275 -1.43 -5.62 15.71
N LEU A 276 -1.88 -4.62 14.95
CA LEU A 276 -1.60 -3.21 15.24
C LEU A 276 -2.11 -2.82 16.64
N GLU A 277 -3.30 -3.27 17.03
CA GLU A 277 -3.81 -3.03 18.38
C GLU A 277 -2.90 -3.61 19.47
N LYS A 278 -2.38 -4.83 19.28
CA LYS A 278 -1.44 -5.46 20.21
C LYS A 278 -0.16 -4.63 20.32
N LEU A 279 0.42 -4.23 19.19
CA LEU A 279 1.64 -3.42 19.14
C LEU A 279 1.45 -2.06 19.84
N ILE A 280 0.32 -1.38 19.61
CA ILE A 280 -0.04 -0.12 20.29
C ILE A 280 -0.11 -0.33 21.80
N ARG A 281 -0.75 -1.41 22.26
CA ARG A 281 -0.88 -1.74 23.69
C ARG A 281 0.49 -1.99 24.33
N VAL A 282 1.34 -2.78 23.68
CA VAL A 282 2.71 -3.06 24.15
C VAL A 282 3.52 -1.77 24.25
N LYS A 283 3.50 -0.93 23.22
CA LYS A 283 4.18 0.37 23.23
C LYS A 283 3.72 1.25 24.40
N LYS A 284 2.41 1.33 24.63
CA LYS A 284 1.84 2.09 25.76
C LYS A 284 2.33 1.56 27.11
N MET A 285 2.34 0.25 27.31
CA MET A 285 2.84 -0.36 28.55
C MET A 285 4.34 -0.06 28.77
N MET A 286 5.15 -0.12 27.70
CA MET A 286 6.57 0.22 27.77
C MET A 286 6.81 1.71 28.09
N GLU A 287 6.04 2.61 27.47
CA GLU A 287 6.10 4.05 27.76
C GLU A 287 5.71 4.37 29.21
N GLU A 288 4.72 3.68 29.77
CA GLU A 288 4.30 3.84 31.16
C GLU A 288 5.35 3.33 32.15
N ALA A 289 5.96 2.17 31.86
CA ALA A 289 7.03 1.61 32.70
C ALA A 289 8.33 2.43 32.69
N ALA A 290 8.57 3.21 31.63
CA ALA A 290 9.74 4.07 31.49
C ALA A 290 9.59 5.46 32.13
N ARG A 291 8.42 5.81 32.68
CA ARG A 291 8.22 7.13 33.31
C ARG A 291 9.00 7.21 34.63
N PRO A 292 9.87 8.22 34.81
CA PRO A 292 10.52 8.44 36.10
C PRO A 292 9.48 8.82 37.16
N PHE A 293 9.68 8.31 38.38
CA PHE A 293 8.85 8.55 39.55
C PHE A 293 8.84 10.00 40.01
#